data_AF-A0A453QIE5-F1
#
_entry.id   AF-A0A453QIE5-F1
#
_cell.length_a   1.000
_cell.length_b   1.000
_cell.length_c   1.000
_cell.angle_alpha   90.00
_cell.angle_beta   90.00
_cell.angle_gamma   90.00
#
_symmetry.space_group_name_H-M   'P 1'
#
loop_
_entity.id
_entity.type
_entity.pdbx_description
1 polymer ?
#
loop_
_entity_poly.entity_id
_entity_poly.type
_entity_poly.pdbx_seq_one_letter_code
_entity_poly.pdbx_strand_id
1 'polypeptide(L)'
;MVTTFADMEGEETFDPSFLGHASEVVEERISDDEIILVKGTKNTSAVSIILRGANDFMLDEIERSLHDALCIVKRTLESNTVVAGGGAVEAALSVYLENLATTLGSREQLAIAEFAESLLIIPKVLAVNAAKDATDLVAQLRAYHNKAQTNADKQHLSSMGLDLTKGVIRNNLEHGVIEPAMSKVKIIQFATEAAITIVRIDDMIKLDKEESGQEE
;
A
#
# COMPACT_ATOMS: atom_id res chain seq x y z
N MET A 1 16.44 29.60 2.98
CA MET A 1 17.48 30.05 2.03
C MET A 1 18.18 31.22 2.71
N VAL A 2 19.48 31.10 3.01
CA VAL A 2 20.23 32.21 3.64
C VAL A 2 20.41 33.28 2.56
N THR A 3 19.85 34.47 2.79
CA THR A 3 19.81 35.55 1.80
C THR A 3 21.00 36.50 1.89
N THR A 4 21.81 36.43 2.96
CA THR A 4 23.04 37.21 3.12
C THR A 4 23.97 36.57 4.15
N PHE A 5 25.28 36.69 3.93
CA PHE A 5 26.35 36.32 4.88
C PHE A 5 26.91 37.56 5.61
N ALA A 6 26.21 38.70 5.54
CA ALA A 6 26.64 39.93 6.20
C ALA A 6 26.52 39.83 7.73
N ASP A 7 27.58 40.20 8.43
CA ASP A 7 27.57 40.46 9.86
C ASP A 7 26.99 41.85 10.18
N MET A 8 26.93 42.20 11.48
CA MET A 8 26.37 43.49 11.92
C MET A 8 27.23 44.71 11.52
N GLU A 9 28.44 44.50 11.02
CA GLU A 9 29.34 45.54 10.52
C GLU A 9 29.29 45.66 8.99
N GLY A 10 28.55 44.76 8.33
CA GLY A 10 28.37 44.75 6.88
C GLY A 10 29.47 43.97 6.13
N GLU A 11 30.31 43.22 6.83
CA GLU A 11 31.29 42.32 6.21
C GLU A 11 30.69 40.93 5.97
N GLU A 12 31.06 40.29 4.86
CA GLU A 12 30.62 38.92 4.57
C GLU A 12 31.49 37.92 5.31
N THR A 13 30.99 37.40 6.43
CA THR A 13 31.69 36.40 7.24
C THR A 13 30.85 35.13 7.35
N PHE A 14 31.50 33.97 7.26
CA PHE A 14 30.84 32.67 7.47
C PHE A 14 31.73 31.76 8.32
N ASP A 15 31.09 30.92 9.14
CA ASP A 15 31.80 29.87 9.88
C ASP A 15 32.05 28.67 8.92
N PRO A 16 33.32 28.27 8.68
CA PRO A 16 33.63 27.10 7.88
C PRO A 16 32.96 25.81 8.35
N SER A 17 32.54 25.73 9.62
CA SER A 17 31.80 24.59 10.18
C SER A 17 30.44 24.36 9.51
N PHE A 18 29.86 25.38 8.86
CA PHE A 18 28.59 25.29 8.14
C PHE A 18 28.72 24.69 6.74
N LEU A 19 29.95 24.50 6.22
CA LEU A 19 30.16 23.93 4.89
C LEU A 19 29.99 22.40 4.88
N GLY A 20 29.29 21.91 3.86
CA GLY A 20 29.17 20.48 3.58
C GLY A 20 30.40 19.92 2.84
N HIS A 21 30.56 18.60 2.86
CA HIS A 21 31.59 17.89 2.11
C HIS A 21 30.96 16.88 1.14
N ALA A 22 31.45 16.87 -0.10
CA ALA A 22 31.14 15.88 -1.13
C ALA A 22 32.44 15.39 -1.77
N SER A 23 32.51 14.10 -2.10
CA SER A 23 33.66 13.53 -2.80
C SER A 23 33.79 14.04 -4.23
N GLU A 24 32.65 14.26 -4.90
CA GLU A 24 32.62 14.65 -6.31
C GLU A 24 31.41 15.55 -6.57
N VAL A 25 31.64 16.63 -7.31
CA VAL A 25 30.58 17.51 -7.83
C VAL A 25 30.82 17.63 -9.32
N VAL A 26 29.89 17.12 -10.13
CA VAL A 26 30.00 17.11 -11.58
C VAL A 26 28.75 17.73 -12.21
N GLU A 27 28.96 18.53 -13.24
CA GLU A 27 27.90 19.00 -14.11
C GLU A 27 27.79 18.01 -15.28
N GLU A 28 26.64 17.35 -15.38
CA GLU A 28 26.35 16.41 -16.46
C GLU A 28 25.11 16.88 -17.21
N ARG A 29 25.19 16.88 -18.54
CA ARG A 29 24.02 17.12 -19.39
C ARG A 29 23.21 15.83 -19.50
N ILE A 30 21.99 15.86 -18.99
CA ILE A 30 21.05 14.74 -19.06
C ILE A 30 19.86 15.20 -19.90
N SER A 31 19.70 14.60 -21.08
CA SER A 31 18.74 15.05 -22.09
C SER A 31 19.06 16.49 -22.54
N ASP A 32 18.09 17.41 -22.42
CA ASP A 32 18.23 18.81 -22.82
C ASP A 32 18.66 19.73 -21.67
N ASP A 33 18.74 19.20 -20.45
CA ASP A 33 19.06 19.96 -19.25
C ASP A 33 20.49 19.68 -18.74
N GLU A 34 21.11 20.71 -18.16
CA GLU A 34 22.39 20.61 -17.44
C GLU A 34 22.10 20.45 -15.94
N ILE A 35 22.58 19.36 -15.34
CA ILE A 35 22.29 19.00 -13.96
C ILE A 35 23.59 18.87 -13.19
N ILE A 36 23.66 19.51 -12.01
CA ILE A 36 24.78 19.37 -11.08
C ILE A 36 24.52 18.18 -10.16
N LEU A 37 25.36 17.16 -10.25
CA LEU A 37 25.32 15.96 -9.43
C LEU A 37 26.36 16.05 -8.31
N VAL A 38 25.88 16.00 -7.07
CA VAL A 38 26.72 15.95 -5.86
C VAL A 38 26.79 14.50 -5.39
N LYS A 39 27.96 13.88 -5.50
CA LYS A 39 28.22 12.46 -5.20
C LYS A 39 29.17 12.31 -4.00
N GLY A 40 29.00 11.23 -3.24
CA GLY A 40 29.86 10.91 -2.09
C GLY A 40 29.75 11.92 -0.94
N THR A 41 28.54 12.31 -0.55
CA THR A 41 28.32 13.18 0.61
C THR A 41 28.60 12.44 1.92
N LYS A 42 29.13 13.14 2.93
CA LYS A 42 29.38 12.56 4.26
C LYS A 42 28.09 12.10 4.97
N ASN A 43 26.98 12.77 4.69
CA ASN A 43 25.66 12.42 5.20
C ASN A 43 24.79 11.91 4.03
N THR A 44 24.18 10.74 4.20
CA THR A 44 23.31 10.07 3.22
C THR A 44 21.83 10.15 3.61
N SER A 45 21.45 11.09 4.49
CA SER A 45 20.06 11.26 4.93
C SER A 45 19.10 11.70 3.82
N ALA A 46 19.61 12.24 2.72
CA ALA A 46 18.85 12.60 1.54
C ALA A 46 19.55 12.02 0.30
N VAL A 47 18.75 11.44 -0.59
CA VAL A 47 19.20 10.90 -1.88
C VAL A 47 18.26 11.38 -2.96
N SER A 48 18.79 11.57 -4.17
CA SER A 48 18.01 11.94 -5.36
C SER A 48 18.04 10.78 -6.35
N ILE A 49 16.91 10.50 -6.99
CA ILE A 49 16.78 9.47 -8.01
C ILE A 49 16.36 10.17 -9.31
N ILE A 50 17.16 9.99 -10.37
CA ILE A 50 16.86 10.58 -11.69
C ILE A 50 16.12 9.53 -12.51
N LEU A 51 14.86 9.82 -12.84
CA LEU A 51 14.03 8.98 -13.70
C LEU A 51 14.18 9.41 -15.15
N ARG A 52 14.26 8.43 -16.06
CA ARG A 52 14.25 8.66 -17.51
C ARG A 52 13.18 7.81 -18.16
N GLY A 53 12.45 8.39 -19.10
CA GLY A 53 11.35 7.76 -19.80
C GLY A 53 11.23 8.29 -21.22
N ALA A 54 10.45 7.59 -22.05
CA ALA A 54 10.28 7.96 -23.47
C ALA A 54 9.35 9.18 -23.67
N ASN A 55 8.49 9.46 -22.68
CA ASN A 55 7.57 10.60 -22.65
C ASN A 55 7.15 10.89 -21.21
N ASP A 56 6.52 12.05 -21.00
CA ASP A 56 6.11 12.53 -19.67
C ASP A 56 5.09 11.60 -19.01
N PHE A 57 4.14 11.03 -19.77
CA PHE A 57 3.16 10.09 -19.21
C PHE A 57 3.82 8.84 -18.60
N MET A 58 4.87 8.32 -19.24
CA MET A 58 5.64 7.20 -18.72
C MET A 58 6.46 7.61 -17.50
N LEU A 59 7.04 8.81 -17.50
CA LEU A 59 7.78 9.34 -16.36
C LEU A 59 6.87 9.48 -15.13
N ASP A 60 5.69 10.07 -15.30
CA ASP A 60 4.69 10.23 -14.23
C ASP A 60 4.30 8.87 -13.62
N GLU A 61 4.16 7.83 -14.45
CA GLU A 61 3.80 6.50 -13.98
C GLU A 61 4.95 5.81 -13.23
N ILE A 62 6.19 6.00 -13.68
CA ILE A 62 7.37 5.48 -12.99
C ILE A 62 7.55 6.22 -11.65
N GLU A 63 7.35 7.54 -11.61
CA GLU A 63 7.42 8.32 -10.39
C GLU A 63 6.40 7.83 -9.36
N ARG A 64 5.12 7.68 -9.77
CA ARG A 64 4.07 7.13 -8.91
C ARG A 64 4.43 5.74 -8.40
N SER A 65 4.87 4.84 -9.29
CA SER A 65 5.24 3.47 -8.94
C SER A 65 6.41 3.42 -7.94
N LEU A 66 7.43 4.26 -8.14
CA LEU A 66 8.58 4.35 -7.25
C LEU A 66 8.17 4.93 -5.89
N HIS A 67 7.32 5.96 -5.88
CA HIS A 67 6.79 6.56 -4.67
C HIS A 67 6.03 5.54 -3.83
N ASP A 68 5.15 4.75 -4.45
CA ASP A 68 4.38 3.70 -3.77
C ASP A 68 5.30 2.62 -3.20
N ALA A 69 6.30 2.17 -3.97
CA ALA A 69 7.28 1.20 -3.51
C ALA A 69 8.08 1.71 -2.30
N LEU A 70 8.57 2.95 -2.35
CA LEU A 70 9.30 3.58 -1.24
C LEU A 70 8.41 3.75 0.00
N CYS A 71 7.14 4.11 -0.20
CA CYS A 71 6.16 4.20 0.88
C CYS A 71 5.96 2.85 1.57
N ILE A 72 5.82 1.75 0.82
CA ILE A 72 5.68 0.40 1.39
C ILE A 72 6.95 -0.02 2.15
N VAL A 73 8.13 0.24 1.61
CA VAL A 73 9.40 -0.03 2.31
C VAL A 73 9.47 0.76 3.62
N LYS A 74 9.15 2.05 3.59
CA LYS A 74 9.07 2.90 4.79
C LYS A 74 8.11 2.32 5.82
N ARG A 75 6.88 1.95 5.41
CA ARG A 75 5.89 1.36 6.33
C ARG A 75 6.35 0.04 6.92
N THR A 76 7.05 -0.78 6.14
CA THR A 76 7.61 -2.06 6.61
C THR A 76 8.67 -1.83 7.69
N LEU A 77 9.56 -0.85 7.49
CA LEU A 77 10.59 -0.49 8.46
C LEU A 77 9.99 0.14 9.73
N GLU A 78 8.92 0.93 9.60
CA GLU A 78 8.20 1.52 10.74
C GLU A 78 7.45 0.46 11.56
N SER A 79 6.81 -0.52 10.90
CA SER A 79 5.95 -1.52 11.57
C SER A 79 6.70 -2.74 12.09
N ASN A 80 7.89 -3.06 11.55
CA ASN A 80 8.67 -4.27 11.83
C ASN A 80 7.88 -5.59 11.74
N THR A 81 6.75 -5.58 11.02
CA THR A 81 5.80 -6.68 10.95
C THR A 81 5.27 -6.80 9.52
N VAL A 82 5.37 -8.02 8.98
CA VAL A 82 4.95 -8.37 7.62
C VAL A 82 4.05 -9.59 7.65
N VAL A 83 3.20 -9.70 6.65
CA VAL A 83 2.26 -10.81 6.44
C VAL A 83 2.38 -11.33 5.01
N ALA A 84 1.96 -12.57 4.78
CA ALA A 84 1.93 -13.16 3.45
C ALA A 84 0.89 -12.42 2.57
N GLY A 85 1.30 -12.05 1.35
CA GLY A 85 0.42 -11.42 0.38
C GLY A 85 -0.33 -12.41 -0.51
N GLY A 86 -0.95 -11.90 -1.58
CA GLY A 86 -1.65 -12.72 -2.58
C GLY A 86 -2.97 -13.32 -2.07
N GLY A 87 -3.73 -12.56 -1.28
CA GLY A 87 -5.04 -12.97 -0.76
C GLY A 87 -5.01 -13.87 0.47
N ALA A 88 -3.82 -14.18 1.01
CA ALA A 88 -3.65 -15.08 2.14
C ALA A 88 -4.30 -14.53 3.43
N VAL A 89 -4.08 -13.25 3.73
CA VAL A 89 -4.64 -12.60 4.93
C VAL A 89 -6.16 -12.54 4.85
N GLU A 90 -6.70 -12.15 3.70
CA GLU A 90 -8.13 -12.02 3.46
C GLU A 90 -8.85 -13.38 3.59
N ALA A 91 -8.27 -14.44 3.02
CA ALA A 91 -8.82 -15.78 3.13
C ALA A 91 -8.71 -16.35 4.56
N ALA A 92 -7.59 -16.08 5.27
CA ALA A 92 -7.45 -16.47 6.67
C ALA A 92 -8.50 -15.78 7.56
N LEU A 93 -8.70 -14.47 7.38
CA LEU A 93 -9.70 -13.70 8.13
C LEU A 93 -11.12 -14.16 7.81
N SER A 94 -11.43 -14.43 6.54
CA SER A 94 -12.72 -14.98 6.11
C SER A 94 -13.05 -16.26 6.88
N VAL A 95 -12.14 -17.24 6.89
CA VAL A 95 -12.34 -18.51 7.61
C VAL A 95 -12.46 -18.31 9.12
N TYR A 96 -11.67 -17.41 9.69
CA TYR A 96 -11.71 -17.11 11.13
C TYR A 96 -13.07 -16.52 11.52
N LEU A 97 -13.57 -15.56 10.75
CA LEU A 97 -14.85 -14.89 11.00
C LEU A 97 -16.05 -15.81 10.76
N GLU A 98 -15.99 -16.69 9.76
CA GLU A 98 -17.02 -17.73 9.57
C GLU A 98 -17.11 -18.66 10.77
N ASN A 99 -15.97 -19.15 11.27
CA ASN A 99 -15.94 -19.99 12.47
C ASN A 99 -16.49 -19.23 13.68
N LEU A 100 -16.12 -17.96 13.85
CA LEU A 100 -16.67 -17.09 14.90
C LEU A 100 -18.20 -16.95 14.77
N ALA A 101 -18.72 -16.73 13.56
CA ALA A 101 -20.14 -16.60 13.31
C ALA A 101 -20.92 -17.84 13.77
N THR A 102 -20.38 -19.06 13.60
CA THR A 102 -21.04 -20.29 14.07
C THR A 102 -21.19 -20.39 15.59
N THR A 103 -20.39 -19.65 16.35
CA THR A 103 -20.49 -19.59 17.82
C THR A 103 -21.58 -18.63 18.30
N LEU A 104 -22.13 -17.81 17.41
CA LEU A 104 -23.16 -16.82 17.68
C LEU A 104 -24.52 -17.33 17.17
N GLY A 105 -25.57 -17.20 17.98
CA GLY A 105 -26.93 -17.67 17.63
C GLY A 105 -27.91 -16.56 17.24
N SER A 106 -27.41 -15.36 17.01
CA SER A 106 -28.21 -14.12 16.89
C SER A 106 -28.11 -13.49 15.50
N ARG A 107 -28.79 -12.37 15.24
CA ARG A 107 -28.81 -11.69 13.92
C ARG A 107 -27.42 -11.26 13.46
N GLU A 108 -26.52 -11.03 14.40
CA GLU A 108 -25.12 -10.69 14.21
C GLU A 108 -24.36 -11.79 13.44
N GLN A 109 -24.78 -13.06 13.54
CA GLN A 109 -24.20 -14.16 12.77
C GLN A 109 -24.25 -13.89 11.27
N LEU A 110 -25.39 -13.40 10.77
CA LEU A 110 -25.58 -13.11 9.34
C LEU A 110 -24.65 -11.99 8.88
N ALA A 111 -24.54 -10.92 9.69
CA ALA A 111 -23.68 -9.79 9.36
C ALA A 111 -22.19 -10.19 9.33
N ILE A 112 -21.74 -11.01 10.27
CA ILE A 112 -20.35 -11.49 10.31
C ILE A 112 -20.06 -12.44 9.15
N ALA A 113 -21.00 -13.33 8.80
CA ALA A 113 -20.85 -14.22 7.67
C ALA A 113 -20.72 -13.45 6.34
N GLU A 114 -21.57 -12.44 6.11
CA GLU A 114 -21.49 -11.59 4.92
C GLU A 114 -20.18 -10.77 4.88
N PHE A 115 -19.74 -10.24 6.03
CA PHE A 115 -18.46 -9.55 6.11
C PHE A 115 -17.30 -10.51 5.78
N ALA A 116 -17.33 -11.75 6.29
CA ALA A 116 -16.32 -12.76 6.00
C ALA A 116 -16.26 -13.13 4.50
N GLU A 117 -17.41 -13.25 3.84
CA GLU A 117 -17.48 -13.51 2.39
C GLU A 117 -16.98 -12.30 1.58
N SER A 118 -17.26 -11.08 2.04
CA SER A 118 -16.82 -9.85 1.37
C SER A 118 -15.30 -9.73 1.27
N LEU A 119 -14.55 -10.25 2.27
CA LEU A 119 -13.08 -10.24 2.24
C LEU A 119 -12.51 -11.05 1.08
N LEU A 120 -13.24 -12.06 0.59
CA LEU A 120 -12.82 -12.90 -0.54
C LEU A 120 -12.87 -12.16 -1.88
N ILE A 121 -13.37 -10.92 -1.95
CA ILE A 121 -13.35 -10.14 -3.18
C ILE A 121 -11.93 -9.92 -3.71
N ILE A 122 -10.95 -9.69 -2.82
CA ILE A 122 -9.55 -9.46 -3.22
C ILE A 122 -8.96 -10.69 -3.93
N PRO A 123 -8.94 -11.90 -3.33
CA PRO A 123 -8.41 -13.08 -4.03
C PRO A 123 -9.22 -13.47 -5.28
N LYS A 124 -10.55 -13.23 -5.29
CA LYS A 124 -11.38 -13.44 -6.49
C LYS A 124 -10.95 -12.52 -7.63
N VAL A 125 -10.85 -11.22 -7.38
CA VAL A 125 -10.45 -10.22 -8.40
C VAL A 125 -9.02 -10.47 -8.88
N LEU A 126 -8.10 -10.83 -7.99
CA LEU A 126 -6.74 -11.22 -8.35
C LEU A 126 -6.73 -12.40 -9.34
N ALA A 127 -7.49 -13.46 -9.05
CA ALA A 127 -7.59 -14.62 -9.93
C ALA A 127 -8.24 -14.30 -11.29
N VAL A 128 -9.31 -13.48 -11.29
CA VAL A 128 -9.99 -13.02 -12.52
C VAL A 128 -9.05 -12.18 -13.39
N ASN A 129 -8.33 -11.24 -12.79
CA ASN A 129 -7.37 -10.39 -13.51
C ASN A 129 -6.23 -11.21 -14.15
N ALA A 130 -5.89 -12.35 -13.55
CA ALA A 130 -4.90 -13.29 -14.08
C ALA A 130 -5.49 -14.33 -15.05
N ALA A 131 -6.76 -14.21 -15.43
CA ALA A 131 -7.50 -15.16 -16.26
C ALA A 131 -7.40 -16.61 -15.75
N LYS A 132 -7.49 -16.79 -14.41
CA LYS A 132 -7.53 -18.10 -13.74
C LYS A 132 -8.93 -18.42 -13.24
N ASP A 133 -9.17 -19.68 -12.88
CA ASP A 133 -10.41 -20.10 -12.23
C ASP A 133 -10.44 -19.57 -10.79
N ALA A 134 -11.16 -18.47 -10.58
CA ALA A 134 -11.30 -17.84 -9.27
C ALA A 134 -12.06 -18.72 -8.28
N THR A 135 -13.03 -19.53 -8.74
CA THR A 135 -13.83 -20.38 -7.86
C THR A 135 -12.96 -21.49 -7.29
N ASP A 136 -12.20 -22.18 -8.14
CA ASP A 136 -11.30 -23.25 -7.71
C ASP A 136 -10.17 -22.72 -6.80
N LEU A 137 -9.48 -21.65 -7.22
CA LEU A 137 -8.36 -21.10 -6.45
C LEU A 137 -8.76 -20.56 -5.08
N VAL A 138 -9.89 -19.84 -4.99
CA VAL A 138 -10.38 -19.31 -3.71
C VAL A 138 -10.86 -20.43 -2.79
N ALA A 139 -11.52 -21.46 -3.33
CA ALA A 139 -11.94 -22.62 -2.56
C ALA A 139 -10.74 -23.39 -1.97
N GLN A 140 -9.72 -23.63 -2.79
CA GLN A 140 -8.49 -24.26 -2.31
C GLN A 140 -7.79 -23.40 -1.25
N LEU A 141 -7.71 -22.08 -1.45
CA LEU A 141 -7.08 -21.14 -0.52
C LEU A 141 -7.76 -21.18 0.85
N ARG A 142 -9.09 -21.10 0.88
CA ARG A 142 -9.88 -21.28 2.10
C ARG A 142 -9.62 -22.62 2.78
N ALA A 143 -9.53 -23.71 2.01
CA ALA A 143 -9.24 -25.03 2.57
C ALA A 143 -7.86 -25.10 3.24
N TYR A 144 -6.84 -24.45 2.69
CA TYR A 144 -5.51 -24.34 3.31
C TYR A 144 -5.56 -23.56 4.62
N HIS A 145 -6.20 -22.38 4.64
CA HIS A 145 -6.31 -21.57 5.85
C HIS A 145 -7.18 -22.20 6.93
N ASN A 146 -8.25 -22.91 6.55
CA ASN A 146 -9.07 -23.69 7.50
C ASN A 146 -8.25 -24.80 8.17
N LYS A 147 -7.44 -25.55 7.39
CA LYS A 147 -6.52 -26.54 7.95
C LYS A 147 -5.48 -25.92 8.88
N ALA A 148 -4.97 -24.74 8.54
CA ALA A 148 -4.00 -24.01 9.36
C ALA A 148 -4.56 -23.56 10.71
N GLN A 149 -5.85 -23.18 10.76
CA GLN A 149 -6.51 -22.72 11.97
C GLN A 149 -7.04 -23.87 12.85
N THR A 150 -7.40 -25.00 12.23
CA THR A 150 -7.96 -26.16 12.94
C THR A 150 -6.92 -27.12 13.48
N ASN A 151 -5.74 -27.24 12.84
CA ASN A 151 -4.69 -28.18 13.23
C ASN A 151 -3.38 -27.43 13.53
N ALA A 152 -2.91 -27.53 14.78
CA ALA A 152 -1.65 -26.91 15.20
C ALA A 152 -0.44 -27.38 14.37
N ASP A 153 -0.40 -28.66 13.98
CA ASP A 153 0.68 -29.23 13.17
C ASP A 153 0.75 -28.63 11.75
N LYS A 154 -0.31 -27.98 11.29
CA LYS A 154 -0.44 -27.41 9.93
C LYS A 154 -0.42 -25.89 9.92
N GLN A 155 0.05 -25.26 11.00
CA GLN A 155 0.11 -23.80 11.10
C GLN A 155 0.97 -23.14 10.01
N HIS A 156 1.95 -23.86 9.44
CA HIS A 156 2.74 -23.40 8.29
C HIS A 156 1.89 -23.07 7.05
N LEU A 157 0.69 -23.65 6.92
CA LEU A 157 -0.23 -23.36 5.82
C LEU A 157 -0.88 -21.96 5.92
N SER A 158 -0.70 -21.25 7.03
CA SER A 158 -1.20 -19.86 7.20
C SER A 158 -0.58 -18.86 6.22
N SER A 159 0.60 -19.17 5.68
CA SER A 159 1.32 -18.32 4.72
C SER A 159 1.04 -18.69 3.25
N MET A 160 0.08 -19.59 3.02
CA MET A 160 -0.33 -19.99 1.67
C MET A 160 -1.10 -18.85 1.01
N GLY A 161 -0.75 -18.51 -0.24
CA GLY A 161 -1.41 -17.49 -1.03
C GLY A 161 -1.42 -17.85 -2.51
N LEU A 162 -2.04 -16.99 -3.32
CA LEU A 162 -2.18 -17.22 -4.76
C LEU A 162 -0.87 -16.96 -5.51
N ASP A 163 -0.44 -17.94 -6.32
CA ASP A 163 0.51 -17.76 -7.41
C ASP A 163 -0.25 -17.69 -8.73
N LEU A 164 -0.47 -16.46 -9.20
CA LEU A 164 -1.23 -16.19 -10.40
C LEU A 164 -0.47 -16.51 -11.70
N THR A 165 0.86 -16.61 -11.64
CA THR A 165 1.67 -16.97 -12.82
C THR A 165 1.41 -18.42 -13.19
N LYS A 166 1.50 -19.30 -12.19
CA LYS A 166 1.28 -20.74 -12.36
C LYS A 166 -0.18 -21.16 -12.18
N GLY A 167 -1.02 -20.33 -11.55
CA GLY A 167 -2.39 -20.67 -11.19
C GLY A 167 -2.45 -21.74 -10.10
N VAL A 168 -1.57 -21.66 -9.11
CA VAL A 168 -1.50 -22.61 -7.98
C VAL A 168 -1.40 -21.86 -6.66
N ILE A 169 -1.59 -22.56 -5.54
CA ILE A 169 -1.38 -22.00 -4.21
C ILE A 169 0.00 -22.43 -3.71
N ARG A 170 0.74 -21.49 -3.13
CA ARG A 170 2.08 -21.72 -2.58
C ARG A 170 2.33 -20.89 -1.34
N ASN A 171 3.41 -21.17 -0.62
CA ASN A 171 3.84 -20.34 0.51
C ASN A 171 4.37 -19.00 -0.02
N ASN A 172 3.58 -17.94 0.12
CA ASN A 172 3.92 -16.62 -0.41
C ASN A 172 4.98 -15.91 0.44
N LEU A 173 5.11 -16.25 1.72
CA LEU A 173 6.14 -15.71 2.60
C LEU A 173 7.54 -16.19 2.16
N GLU A 174 7.69 -17.48 1.88
CA GLU A 174 8.95 -18.07 1.39
C GLU A 174 9.34 -17.56 -0.01
N HIS A 175 8.33 -17.24 -0.83
CA HIS A 175 8.54 -16.70 -2.17
C HIS A 175 8.69 -15.17 -2.21
N GLY A 176 8.76 -14.49 -1.07
CA GLY A 176 9.00 -13.05 -0.97
C GLY A 176 7.80 -12.16 -1.32
N VAL A 177 6.60 -12.73 -1.41
CA VAL A 177 5.34 -11.98 -1.61
C VAL A 177 4.82 -11.57 -0.23
N ILE A 178 5.28 -10.42 0.24
CA ILE A 178 5.03 -9.91 1.58
C ILE A 178 4.39 -8.52 1.53
N GLU A 179 3.56 -8.24 2.52
CA GLU A 179 2.90 -6.94 2.70
C GLU A 179 3.06 -6.47 4.16
N PRO A 180 3.15 -5.16 4.42
CA PRO A 180 3.20 -4.65 5.79
C PRO A 180 1.90 -4.96 6.54
N ALA A 181 2.00 -5.56 7.73
CA ALA A 181 0.83 -5.93 8.52
C ALA A 181 -0.05 -4.70 8.86
N MET A 182 0.60 -3.59 9.22
CA MET A 182 -0.08 -2.32 9.51
C MET A 182 -0.91 -1.78 8.34
N SER A 183 -0.48 -2.04 7.09
CA SER A 183 -1.24 -1.63 5.91
C SER A 183 -2.54 -2.41 5.82
N LYS A 184 -2.52 -3.73 6.03
CA LYS A 184 -3.73 -4.57 6.02
C LYS A 184 -4.74 -4.16 7.10
N VAL A 185 -4.27 -3.88 8.31
CA VAL A 185 -5.14 -3.42 9.41
C VAL A 185 -5.84 -2.11 9.02
N LYS A 186 -5.09 -1.14 8.51
CA LYS A 186 -5.66 0.15 8.09
C LYS A 186 -6.62 0.02 6.91
N ILE A 187 -6.30 -0.82 5.91
CA ILE A 187 -7.16 -1.06 4.75
C ILE A 187 -8.53 -1.58 5.22
N ILE A 188 -8.55 -2.60 6.08
CA ILE A 188 -9.79 -3.20 6.58
C ILE A 188 -10.55 -2.18 7.45
N GLN A 189 -9.86 -1.45 8.31
CA GLN A 189 -10.47 -0.43 9.16
C GLN A 189 -11.16 0.66 8.33
N PHE A 190 -10.44 1.29 7.40
CA PHE A 190 -10.98 2.40 6.60
C PHE A 190 -12.08 1.94 5.64
N ALA A 191 -11.94 0.76 5.03
CA ALA A 191 -12.99 0.19 4.19
C ALA A 191 -14.27 -0.05 5.00
N THR A 192 -14.13 -0.56 6.23
CA THR A 192 -15.27 -0.80 7.13
C THR A 192 -15.91 0.51 7.58
N GLU A 193 -15.12 1.52 7.97
CA GLU A 193 -15.63 2.85 8.35
C GLU A 193 -16.40 3.52 7.20
N ALA A 194 -15.87 3.45 5.98
CA ALA A 194 -16.53 3.97 4.79
C ALA A 194 -17.86 3.24 4.51
N ALA A 195 -17.84 1.90 4.54
CA ALA A 195 -19.05 1.10 4.33
C ALA A 195 -20.13 1.40 5.38
N ILE A 196 -19.77 1.48 6.66
CA ILE A 196 -20.69 1.83 7.75
C ILE A 196 -21.27 3.23 7.54
N THR A 197 -20.45 4.19 7.10
CA THR A 197 -20.90 5.56 6.83
C THR A 197 -21.99 5.58 5.77
N ILE A 198 -21.80 4.84 4.67
CA ILE A 198 -22.80 4.77 3.58
C ILE A 198 -24.06 4.03 4.03
N VAL A 199 -23.93 2.89 4.72
CA VAL A 199 -25.08 2.09 5.18
C VAL A 199 -25.95 2.82 6.19
N ARG A 200 -25.40 3.81 6.92
CA ARG A 200 -26.15 4.64 7.88
C ARG A 200 -26.97 5.76 7.25
N ILE A 201 -26.75 6.08 5.98
CA ILE A 201 -27.51 7.13 5.29
C ILE A 201 -28.92 6.59 5.00
N ASP A 202 -29.93 7.24 5.56
CA ASP A 202 -31.34 6.94 5.36
C ASP A 202 -31.97 7.77 4.23
N ASP A 203 -31.51 9.02 4.05
CA ASP A 203 -32.02 9.91 3.01
C ASP A 203 -30.92 10.77 2.36
N MET A 204 -31.08 11.11 1.08
CA MET A 204 -30.18 11.96 0.30
C MET A 204 -30.94 13.14 -0.28
N ILE A 205 -30.78 14.31 0.35
CA ILE A 205 -31.42 15.55 -0.12
C ILE A 205 -30.47 16.27 -1.07
N LYS A 206 -30.91 16.44 -2.32
CA LYS A 206 -30.22 17.26 -3.32
C LYS A 206 -30.94 18.60 -3.44
N LEU A 207 -30.23 19.69 -3.16
CA LEU A 207 -30.74 21.04 -3.36
C LEU A 207 -30.31 21.53 -4.74
N ASP A 208 -31.28 21.96 -5.55
CA ASP A 208 -30.99 22.68 -6.77
C ASP A 208 -30.52 24.10 -6.42
N LYS A 209 -29.56 24.60 -7.20
CA LYS A 209 -29.03 25.94 -7.00
C LYS A 209 -30.13 26.94 -7.35
N GLU A 210 -30.45 27.85 -6.43
CA GLU A 210 -31.39 28.93 -6.73
C GLU A 210 -30.88 29.70 -7.95
N GLU A 211 -31.70 29.77 -9.00
CA GLU A 211 -31.47 30.68 -10.11
C GLU A 211 -31.53 32.09 -9.53
N SER A 212 -30.37 32.75 -9.41
CA SER A 212 -30.31 34.17 -9.10
C SER A 212 -31.12 34.90 -10.16
N GLY A 213 -32.33 35.32 -9.78
CA GLY A 213 -33.22 36.07 -10.66
C GLY A 213 -32.44 37.17 -11.34
N GLN A 214 -32.54 37.23 -12.66
CA GLN A 214 -32.16 38.41 -13.42
C GLN A 214 -32.96 39.58 -12.84
N GLU A 215 -32.29 40.44 -12.07
CA GLU A 215 -32.79 41.76 -11.73
C GLU A 215 -32.90 42.54 -13.06
N GLU A 216 -34.12 42.67 -13.57
CA GLU A 216 -34.50 43.71 -14.54
C GLU A 216 -34.71 45.05 -13.84
#